data_AF-A0A1Y3BWG8-F1
#
_entry.id   AF-A0A1Y3BWG8-F1
#
_cell.length_a   1.000
_cell.length_b   1.000
_cell.length_c   1.000
_cell.angle_alpha   90.00
_cell.angle_beta   90.00
_cell.angle_gamma   90.00
#
_symmetry.space_group_name_H-M   'P 1'
#
loop_
_entity.id
_entity.type
_entity.pdbx_description
1 polymer ?
#
loop_
_entity_poly.entity_id
_entity_poly.type
_entity_poly.pdbx_seq_one_letter_code
_entity_poly.pdbx_strand_id
1 'polypeptide(L)'
;MELDCQNAARGVWLVKVPKYISQRWSKQKSMTEIGRLNITRNSLGKMEVIRTDPNEDSAPSTSTAPVSTASSSSSSKTSTNKPSSSSAITPVSSSTGTKMEKPATTTTIPAEHKFAVSNINHQTLAIFSQDENGKLSLEGQVVQKGECRPIGDAHYMNLKKETIRRASQPTKIVQKLDRAINNFKPINIHRSEVERIHSIHSFDLSNQLDNEQRKKNEGKKMRDDKEIVQNTLFTAFEKHQYYNIKDLE
;
A
#
# COMPACT_ATOMS: atom_id res chain seq x y z
N MET A 1 -15.55 -2.27 -37.72
CA MET A 1 -14.57 -2.70 -36.71
C MET A 1 -14.20 -4.12 -37.08
N GLU A 2 -13.04 -4.30 -37.68
CA GLU A 2 -12.56 -5.61 -38.15
C GLU A 2 -11.68 -6.23 -37.06
N LEU A 3 -11.88 -7.52 -36.80
CA LEU A 3 -11.12 -8.28 -35.80
C LEU A 3 -9.98 -9.01 -36.51
N ASP A 4 -8.74 -8.74 -36.09
CA ASP A 4 -7.56 -9.44 -36.60
C ASP A 4 -7.49 -10.86 -36.03
N CYS A 5 -7.55 -11.89 -36.88
CA CYS A 5 -7.63 -13.30 -36.47
C CYS A 5 -6.34 -14.09 -36.74
N GLN A 6 -5.22 -13.45 -37.04
CA GLN A 6 -3.98 -14.14 -37.41
C GLN A 6 -3.48 -15.13 -36.34
N ASN A 7 -3.61 -14.80 -35.05
CA ASN A 7 -3.16 -15.65 -33.95
C ASN A 7 -4.25 -16.62 -33.46
N ALA A 8 -5.35 -16.83 -34.19
CA ALA A 8 -6.46 -17.69 -33.74
C ALA A 8 -6.04 -19.13 -33.37
N ALA A 9 -5.08 -19.69 -34.10
CA ALA A 9 -4.56 -21.04 -33.87
C ALA A 9 -3.52 -21.12 -32.73
N ARG A 10 -3.08 -19.98 -32.18
CA ARG A 10 -2.05 -19.93 -31.14
C ARG A 10 -2.60 -20.48 -29.83
N GLY A 11 -2.00 -21.56 -29.34
CA GLY A 11 -2.29 -22.10 -28.02
C GLY A 11 -1.60 -21.31 -26.92
N VAL A 12 -2.36 -20.85 -25.92
CA VAL A 12 -1.85 -20.06 -24.80
C VAL A 12 -2.30 -20.63 -23.45
N TRP A 13 -1.53 -20.33 -22.40
CA TRP A 13 -1.78 -20.84 -21.06
C TRP A 13 -2.36 -19.75 -20.17
N LEU A 14 -3.44 -20.07 -19.46
CA LEU A 14 -4.05 -19.18 -18.48
C LEU A 14 -3.61 -19.60 -17.07
N VAL A 15 -2.83 -18.75 -16.42
CA VAL A 15 -2.28 -19.02 -15.09
C VAL A 15 -2.87 -18.08 -14.05
N LYS A 16 -3.46 -18.66 -13.00
CA LYS A 16 -3.83 -17.93 -11.79
C LYS A 16 -2.62 -17.80 -10.86
N VAL A 17 -2.28 -16.58 -10.45
CA VAL A 17 -1.09 -16.28 -9.65
C VAL A 17 -1.47 -15.56 -8.34
N PRO A 18 -0.83 -15.86 -7.19
CA PRO A 18 -1.05 -15.13 -5.94
C PRO A 18 -0.66 -13.64 -6.01
N LYS A 19 -1.40 -12.79 -5.28
CA LYS A 19 -1.22 -11.33 -5.30
C LYS A 19 0.21 -10.85 -4.99
N TYR A 20 0.91 -11.50 -4.06
CA TYR A 20 2.26 -11.08 -3.69
C TYR A 20 3.28 -11.30 -4.83
N ILE A 21 3.06 -12.31 -5.69
CA ILE A 21 3.90 -12.56 -6.86
C ILE A 21 3.60 -11.52 -7.94
N SER A 22 2.33 -11.28 -8.25
CA SER A 22 1.96 -10.27 -9.25
C SER A 22 2.46 -8.88 -8.86
N GLN A 23 2.38 -8.52 -7.57
CA GLN A 23 2.94 -7.27 -7.05
C GLN A 23 4.46 -7.18 -7.18
N ARG A 24 5.19 -8.31 -7.06
CA ARG A 24 6.63 -8.34 -7.30
C ARG A 24 6.92 -8.10 -8.78
N TRP A 25 6.23 -8.80 -9.69
CA TRP A 25 6.40 -8.64 -11.14
C TRP A 25 6.13 -7.20 -11.60
N SER A 26 5.08 -6.55 -11.08
CA SER A 26 4.79 -5.15 -11.41
C SER A 26 5.84 -4.14 -10.94
N LYS A 27 6.69 -4.52 -9.97
CA LYS A 27 7.79 -3.66 -9.46
C LYS A 27 9.11 -3.87 -10.18
N GLN A 28 9.25 -4.94 -10.97
CA GLN A 28 10.48 -5.22 -11.70
C GLN A 28 10.61 -4.32 -12.93
N LYS A 29 11.84 -4.09 -13.39
CA LYS A 29 12.10 -3.38 -14.64
C LYS A 29 11.61 -4.20 -15.83
N SER A 30 11.17 -3.53 -16.89
CA SER A 30 10.85 -4.17 -18.18
C SER A 30 12.00 -5.07 -18.66
N MET A 31 11.67 -6.23 -19.22
CA MET A 31 12.62 -7.25 -19.73
C MET A 31 13.53 -7.89 -18.67
N THR A 32 13.15 -7.87 -17.39
CA THR A 32 13.89 -8.59 -16.34
C THR A 32 13.38 -10.04 -16.24
N GLU A 33 14.28 -11.02 -16.16
CA GLU A 33 13.91 -12.42 -15.86
C GLU A 33 13.31 -12.49 -14.45
N ILE A 34 12.06 -12.95 -14.35
CA ILE A 34 11.30 -13.02 -13.09
C ILE A 34 11.31 -14.41 -12.45
N GLY A 35 11.95 -15.39 -13.08
CA GLY A 35 12.01 -16.77 -12.64
C GLY A 35 11.98 -17.77 -13.79
N ARG A 36 12.08 -19.05 -13.45
CA ARG A 36 12.10 -20.18 -14.38
C ARG A 36 10.96 -21.16 -14.08
N LEU A 37 10.29 -21.59 -15.13
CA LEU A 37 9.25 -22.61 -15.06
C LEU A 37 9.86 -23.97 -15.42
N ASN A 38 9.88 -24.90 -14.47
CA ASN A 38 10.35 -26.26 -14.71
C ASN A 38 9.14 -27.17 -14.98
N ILE A 39 9.10 -27.74 -16.18
CA ILE A 39 8.03 -28.64 -16.60
C ILE A 39 8.56 -30.07 -16.59
N THR A 40 8.37 -30.75 -15.46
CA THR A 40 8.63 -32.19 -15.37
C THR A 40 7.34 -32.94 -15.64
N ARG A 41 7.34 -33.80 -16.66
CA ARG A 41 6.21 -34.68 -16.98
C ARG A 41 6.47 -36.05 -16.35
N ASN A 42 5.90 -36.31 -15.19
CA ASN A 42 5.86 -37.69 -14.67
C ASN A 42 4.80 -38.51 -15.42
N SER A 43 4.90 -39.84 -15.35
CA SER A 43 4.02 -40.79 -16.04
C SER A 43 2.52 -40.65 -15.71
N LEU A 44 2.17 -39.84 -14.70
CA LEU A 44 0.81 -39.50 -14.27
C LEU A 44 0.33 -38.11 -14.75
N GLY A 45 1.09 -37.42 -15.60
CA GLY A 45 0.71 -36.11 -16.16
C GLY A 45 0.70 -34.97 -15.14
N LYS A 46 1.29 -35.15 -13.96
CA LYS A 46 1.43 -34.07 -12.98
C LYS A 46 2.67 -33.24 -13.32
N MET A 47 2.42 -32.00 -13.68
CA MET A 47 3.44 -30.97 -13.87
C MET A 47 3.79 -30.38 -12.51
N GLU A 48 5.08 -30.28 -12.17
CA GLU A 48 5.49 -29.78 -10.86
C GLU A 48 6.67 -28.81 -10.95
N VAL A 49 6.45 -27.62 -10.36
CA VAL A 49 7.40 -26.57 -9.91
C VAL A 49 7.66 -25.36 -10.83
N ILE A 50 7.31 -24.18 -10.31
CA ILE A 50 7.89 -22.88 -10.72
C ILE A 50 8.94 -22.49 -9.68
N ARG A 51 10.16 -22.13 -10.13
CA ARG A 51 11.17 -21.48 -9.29
C ARG A 51 11.19 -20.00 -9.64
N THR A 52 10.78 -19.15 -8.72
CA THR A 52 10.55 -17.71 -8.98
C THR A 52 11.79 -16.85 -8.71
N ASP A 53 12.95 -17.43 -8.44
CA ASP A 53 14.16 -16.66 -8.20
C ASP A 53 15.27 -16.97 -9.21
N PRO A 54 15.72 -15.96 -9.99
CA PRO A 54 16.94 -16.04 -10.81
C PRO A 54 18.22 -15.84 -9.98
N ASN A 55 18.12 -15.70 -8.65
CA ASN A 55 19.27 -15.41 -7.79
C ASN A 55 19.24 -16.25 -6.50
N GLU A 56 19.47 -17.55 -6.63
CA GLU A 56 20.18 -18.39 -5.66
C GLU A 56 20.49 -19.73 -6.33
N ASP A 57 21.73 -19.84 -6.78
CA ASP A 57 22.38 -21.08 -7.20
C ASP A 57 22.73 -21.87 -5.92
N SER A 58 21.75 -22.63 -5.42
CA SER A 58 21.97 -23.58 -4.34
C SER A 58 21.53 -24.96 -4.82
N ALA A 59 22.54 -25.76 -5.10
CA ALA A 59 22.53 -27.12 -5.61
C ALA A 59 21.58 -28.08 -4.84
N PRO A 60 21.11 -29.17 -5.48
CA PRO A 60 20.28 -30.17 -4.82
C PRO A 60 21.11 -30.91 -3.77
N SER A 61 20.75 -30.78 -2.50
CA SER A 61 21.27 -31.61 -1.42
C SER A 61 20.67 -33.01 -1.51
N THR A 62 21.48 -33.93 -2.02
CA THR A 62 21.28 -35.38 -2.00
C THR A 62 21.12 -35.85 -0.55
N SER A 63 19.94 -36.37 -0.18
CA SER A 63 19.75 -37.05 1.10
C SER A 63 20.29 -38.48 1.01
N THR A 64 21.52 -38.68 1.48
CA THR A 64 22.04 -40.01 1.80
C THR A 64 21.68 -40.33 3.25
N ALA A 65 20.94 -41.41 3.45
CA ALA A 65 20.63 -41.98 4.76
C ALA A 65 21.90 -42.42 5.51
N PRO A 66 21.81 -42.54 6.84
CA PRO A 66 22.29 -43.78 7.43
C PRO A 66 21.28 -44.43 8.38
N VAL A 67 21.18 -45.74 8.19
CA VAL A 67 20.58 -46.75 9.08
C VAL A 67 21.36 -46.81 10.39
N SER A 68 20.65 -46.91 11.51
CA SER A 68 21.17 -47.55 12.74
C SER A 68 20.01 -48.09 13.57
N THR A 69 20.11 -49.39 13.82
CA THR A 69 19.21 -50.32 14.52
C THR A 69 19.45 -50.32 16.04
N ALA A 70 18.39 -50.61 16.82
CA ALA A 70 18.34 -51.24 18.17
C ALA A 70 17.32 -50.51 19.07
N SER A 71 16.07 -50.96 19.25
CA SER A 71 15.53 -52.11 20.02
C SER A 71 15.24 -51.82 21.51
N SER A 72 13.98 -52.09 21.89
CA SER A 72 13.44 -52.51 23.22
C SER A 72 13.56 -51.52 24.39
N SER A 73 12.63 -51.38 25.35
CA SER A 73 11.42 -52.09 25.80
C SER A 73 10.72 -51.14 26.82
N SER A 74 9.39 -51.05 26.91
CA SER A 74 8.47 -51.81 27.81
C SER A 74 7.69 -50.87 28.74
N SER A 75 6.38 -51.12 28.83
CA SER A 75 5.52 -50.95 30.03
C SER A 75 5.22 -49.52 30.51
N SER A 76 4.02 -49.10 30.91
CA SER A 76 2.74 -49.76 31.20
C SER A 76 1.79 -48.70 31.79
N LYS A 77 0.46 -48.86 31.57
CA LYS A 77 -0.64 -48.54 32.53
C LYS A 77 -0.88 -47.07 32.92
N THR A 78 -2.06 -46.51 33.20
CA THR A 78 -3.51 -46.76 33.06
C THR A 78 -4.17 -45.44 33.55
N SER A 79 -5.43 -45.17 33.17
CA SER A 79 -6.43 -44.40 33.96
C SER A 79 -6.22 -42.89 34.13
N THR A 80 -7.18 -41.99 34.33
CA THR A 80 -8.66 -41.88 34.23
C THR A 80 -8.97 -40.40 34.52
N ASN A 81 -10.15 -39.93 34.12
CA ASN A 81 -10.91 -38.80 34.65
C ASN A 81 -10.82 -37.40 33.99
N LYS A 82 -12.04 -36.94 33.73
CA LYS A 82 -12.58 -35.66 33.24
C LYS A 82 -12.85 -34.73 34.46
N PRO A 83 -13.61 -33.64 34.28
CA PRO A 83 -13.22 -32.23 34.11
C PRO A 83 -13.44 -31.38 35.39
N SER A 84 -13.12 -30.07 35.34
CA SER A 84 -14.05 -28.95 35.69
C SER A 84 -13.33 -27.66 36.07
N SER A 85 -13.85 -26.52 35.56
CA SER A 85 -14.05 -25.21 36.23
C SER A 85 -12.85 -24.50 36.88
N SER A 86 -12.64 -23.18 36.88
CA SER A 86 -13.38 -21.99 36.48
C SER A 86 -12.59 -20.77 36.99
N SER A 87 -12.69 -19.64 36.27
CA SER A 87 -12.76 -18.25 36.80
C SER A 87 -11.51 -17.47 37.29
N ALA A 88 -11.64 -16.14 37.07
CA ALA A 88 -10.86 -14.96 37.54
C ALA A 88 -9.58 -14.64 36.74
N ILE A 89 -9.46 -13.60 35.89
CA ILE A 89 -9.61 -12.11 36.02
C ILE A 89 -8.81 -11.52 37.21
N THR A 90 -7.64 -10.89 37.01
CA THR A 90 -7.38 -9.43 36.80
C THR A 90 -5.83 -9.19 36.95
N PRO A 91 -5.26 -7.97 37.05
CA PRO A 91 -4.57 -7.25 35.96
C PRO A 91 -3.09 -6.88 36.29
N VAL A 92 -2.21 -6.62 35.31
CA VAL A 92 -1.03 -5.75 35.59
C VAL A 92 -0.44 -5.08 34.34
N SER A 93 -0.58 -3.75 34.35
CA SER A 93 0.34 -2.66 33.98
C SER A 93 1.41 -2.85 32.89
N SER A 94 1.18 -2.09 31.81
CA SER A 94 2.11 -1.16 31.14
C SER A 94 3.63 -1.36 31.28
N SER A 95 4.28 -1.59 30.14
CA SER A 95 5.53 -0.88 29.83
C SER A 95 5.58 -0.45 28.37
N THR A 96 5.85 0.84 28.23
CA THR A 96 6.16 1.61 27.04
C THR A 96 7.33 1.03 26.25
N GLY A 97 7.18 1.00 24.93
CA GLY A 97 8.25 0.66 24.01
C GLY A 97 7.86 1.01 22.58
N THR A 98 7.80 2.31 22.28
CA THR A 98 7.81 2.85 20.91
C THR A 98 9.05 2.33 20.19
N LYS A 99 8.88 1.26 19.41
CA LYS A 99 9.86 0.84 18.40
C LYS A 99 9.40 1.39 17.07
N MET A 100 10.03 2.48 16.65
CA MET A 100 10.01 2.93 15.26
C MET A 100 10.48 1.77 14.39
N GLU A 101 9.58 1.17 13.63
CA GLU A 101 9.92 0.14 12.66
C GLU A 101 10.45 0.83 11.39
N LYS A 102 11.78 0.88 11.29
CA LYS A 102 12.51 1.15 10.04
C LYS A 102 12.01 0.16 8.98
N PRO A 103 11.88 0.56 7.69
CA PRO A 103 11.28 -0.29 6.67
C PRO A 103 12.17 -1.51 6.47
N ALA A 104 11.68 -2.69 6.82
CA ALA A 104 12.37 -3.95 6.56
C ALA A 104 12.40 -4.18 5.03
N THR A 105 13.45 -3.65 4.41
CA THR A 105 13.95 -4.10 3.12
C THR A 105 14.26 -5.60 3.22
N THR A 106 14.05 -6.33 2.11
CA THR A 106 14.19 -7.79 1.95
C THR A 106 13.10 -8.68 2.60
N THR A 107 11.84 -8.51 2.16
CA THR A 107 10.82 -9.57 2.31
C THR A 107 11.13 -10.67 1.30
N THR A 108 11.72 -11.78 1.73
CA THR A 108 12.34 -12.74 0.81
C THR A 108 11.39 -13.42 -0.18
N ILE A 109 10.04 -13.42 -0.06
CA ILE A 109 9.10 -14.26 -0.86
C ILE A 109 9.49 -15.77 -0.96
N PRO A 110 8.53 -16.70 -0.91
CA PRO A 110 8.87 -18.12 -1.11
C PRO A 110 9.48 -18.34 -2.50
N ALA A 111 10.63 -19.02 -2.58
CA ALA A 111 11.35 -19.23 -3.83
C ALA A 111 10.64 -20.19 -4.80
N GLU A 112 9.83 -21.10 -4.25
CA GLU A 112 9.20 -22.17 -5.01
C GLU A 112 7.68 -22.13 -4.89
N HIS A 113 7.02 -22.36 -6.03
CA HIS A 113 5.57 -22.46 -6.12
C HIS A 113 5.16 -23.70 -6.91
N LYS A 114 4.13 -24.38 -6.42
CA LYS A 114 3.57 -25.54 -7.11
C LYS A 114 2.61 -25.07 -8.20
N PHE A 115 2.73 -25.64 -9.39
CA PHE A 115 1.79 -25.38 -10.47
C PHE A 115 0.77 -26.50 -10.59
N ALA A 116 -0.50 -26.21 -10.32
CA ALA A 116 -1.58 -27.18 -10.43
C ALA A 116 -2.35 -26.96 -11.74
N VAL A 117 -2.22 -27.89 -12.67
CA VAL A 117 -2.93 -27.86 -13.95
C VAL A 117 -4.38 -28.32 -13.75
N SER A 118 -5.33 -27.57 -14.32
CA SER A 118 -6.77 -27.86 -14.28
C SER A 118 -7.28 -28.23 -15.67
N ASN A 119 -8.36 -29.02 -15.71
CA ASN A 119 -9.04 -29.37 -16.95
C ASN A 119 -9.87 -28.17 -17.48
N ILE A 120 -9.89 -27.96 -18.80
CA ILE A 120 -10.61 -26.88 -19.50
C ILE A 120 -11.66 -27.40 -20.50
N ASN A 121 -11.87 -28.71 -20.62
CA ASN A 121 -12.70 -29.32 -21.66
C ASN A 121 -14.15 -28.81 -21.77
N HIS A 122 -14.70 -28.23 -20.71
CA HIS A 122 -16.09 -27.73 -20.69
C HIS A 122 -16.22 -26.24 -21.06
N GLN A 123 -15.11 -25.55 -21.36
CA GLN A 123 -15.11 -24.12 -21.63
C GLN A 123 -14.07 -23.75 -22.68
N THR A 124 -14.50 -23.13 -23.77
CA THR A 124 -13.59 -22.52 -24.74
C THR A 124 -13.29 -21.09 -24.31
N LEU A 125 -12.01 -20.79 -24.11
CA LEU A 125 -11.52 -19.45 -23.78
C LEU A 125 -10.61 -18.94 -24.90
N ALA A 126 -10.75 -17.66 -25.23
CA ALA A 126 -9.92 -16.95 -26.20
C ALA A 126 -9.44 -15.63 -25.59
N ILE A 127 -8.26 -15.15 -26.00
CA ILE A 127 -7.70 -13.88 -25.55
C ILE A 127 -7.79 -12.86 -26.67
N PHE A 128 -8.36 -11.71 -26.34
CA PHE A 128 -8.43 -10.55 -27.21
C PHE A 128 -7.54 -9.45 -26.65
N SER A 129 -6.84 -8.75 -27.54
CA SER A 129 -6.10 -7.54 -27.24
C SER A 129 -6.76 -6.35 -27.93
N GLN A 130 -6.62 -5.18 -27.31
CA GLN A 130 -7.05 -3.92 -27.87
C GLN A 130 -5.88 -2.94 -27.77
N ASP A 131 -5.46 -2.42 -28.91
CA ASP A 131 -4.42 -1.39 -28.99
C ASP A 131 -4.98 -0.02 -28.58
N GLU A 132 -4.10 0.94 -28.29
CA GLU A 132 -4.45 2.33 -27.97
C GLU A 132 -5.28 3.01 -29.08
N ASN A 133 -5.13 2.54 -30.33
CA ASN A 133 -5.87 3.02 -31.50
C ASN A 133 -7.25 2.36 -31.67
N GLY A 134 -7.65 1.49 -30.73
CA GLY A 134 -8.92 0.77 -30.79
C GLY A 134 -8.97 -0.40 -31.78
N LYS A 135 -7.83 -0.81 -32.35
CA LYS A 135 -7.72 -2.03 -33.17
C LYS A 135 -7.90 -3.26 -32.26
N LEU A 136 -8.77 -4.18 -32.67
CA LEU A 136 -9.03 -5.43 -31.96
C LEU A 136 -8.30 -6.60 -32.64
N SER A 137 -7.64 -7.43 -31.84
CA SER A 137 -6.93 -8.62 -32.32
C SER A 137 -7.22 -9.83 -31.43
N LEU A 138 -7.33 -11.01 -32.04
CA LEU A 138 -7.45 -12.31 -31.37
C LEU A 138 -6.04 -12.90 -31.20
N GLU A 139 -5.55 -12.98 -29.96
CA GLU A 139 -4.18 -13.40 -29.61
C GLU A 139 -4.00 -14.91 -29.47
N GLY A 140 -5.10 -15.66 -29.34
CA GLY A 140 -5.07 -17.12 -29.28
C GLY A 140 -6.14 -17.76 -28.42
N GLN A 141 -6.13 -19.09 -28.43
CA GLN A 141 -7.04 -19.95 -27.69
C GLN A 141 -6.35 -20.52 -26.45
N VAL A 142 -7.02 -20.50 -25.31
CA VAL A 142 -6.47 -21.08 -24.07
C VAL A 142 -6.52 -22.60 -24.17
N VAL A 143 -5.34 -23.22 -24.25
CA VAL A 143 -5.20 -24.69 -24.31
C VAL A 143 -5.05 -25.32 -22.93
N GLN A 144 -4.50 -24.57 -21.97
CA GLN A 144 -4.28 -25.07 -20.62
C GLN A 144 -4.59 -24.01 -19.58
N LYS A 145 -5.23 -24.43 -18.49
CA LYS A 145 -5.44 -23.63 -17.29
C LYS A 145 -4.59 -24.15 -16.14
N GLY A 146 -3.91 -23.25 -15.44
CA GLY A 146 -3.08 -23.59 -14.28
C GLY A 146 -3.31 -22.64 -13.10
N GLU A 147 -3.01 -23.13 -11.91
CA GLU A 147 -2.98 -22.34 -10.68
C GLU A 147 -1.60 -22.45 -10.03
N CYS A 148 -0.92 -21.32 -9.88
CA CYS A 148 0.29 -21.19 -9.08
C CYS A 148 -0.11 -21.14 -7.59
N ARG A 149 0.33 -22.14 -6.83
CA ARG A 149 0.03 -22.31 -5.41
C ARG A 149 1.29 -22.12 -4.56
N PRO A 150 1.18 -21.36 -3.46
CA PRO A 150 2.24 -21.29 -2.47
C PRO A 150 2.48 -22.64 -1.81
N ILE A 151 3.74 -22.94 -1.54
CA ILE A 151 4.15 -24.04 -0.67
C ILE A 151 3.96 -23.57 0.77
N GLY A 152 3.51 -24.47 1.64
CA GLY A 152 3.16 -24.18 3.04
C GLY A 152 4.35 -23.94 3.96
N ASP A 153 5.35 -23.19 3.51
CA ASP A 153 6.57 -22.90 4.26
C ASP A 153 6.33 -21.81 5.34
N ALA A 154 7.17 -21.79 6.37
CA ALA A 154 7.13 -20.82 7.46
C ALA A 154 7.14 -19.38 6.93
N HIS A 155 7.92 -19.14 5.88
CA HIS A 155 8.02 -17.85 5.23
C HIS A 155 6.70 -17.39 4.57
N TYR A 156 6.05 -18.28 3.81
CA TYR A 156 4.74 -17.99 3.23
C TYR A 156 3.70 -17.71 4.32
N MET A 157 3.73 -18.46 5.42
CA MET A 157 2.80 -18.27 6.54
C MET A 157 2.98 -16.91 7.21
N ASN A 158 4.22 -16.44 7.38
CA ASN A 158 4.49 -15.10 7.91
C ASN A 158 4.00 -14.00 6.96
N LEU A 159 4.28 -14.13 5.66
CA LEU A 159 3.77 -13.22 4.64
C LEU A 159 2.23 -13.16 4.62
N LYS A 160 1.58 -14.33 4.74
CA LYS A 160 0.12 -14.46 4.78
C LYS A 160 -0.45 -13.79 6.03
N LYS A 161 0.13 -14.02 7.21
CA LYS A 161 -0.26 -13.37 8.47
C LYS A 161 -0.18 -11.84 8.35
N GLU A 162 0.93 -11.31 7.84
CA GLU A 162 1.13 -9.88 7.69
C GLU A 162 0.16 -9.25 6.67
N THR A 163 -0.11 -9.96 5.58
CA THR A 163 -1.09 -9.53 4.56
C THR A 163 -2.49 -9.44 5.16
N ILE A 164 -2.91 -10.43 5.96
CA ILE A 164 -4.19 -10.43 6.64
C ILE A 164 -4.25 -9.30 7.68
N ARG A 165 -3.19 -9.11 8.49
CA ARG A 165 -3.10 -8.02 9.47
C ARG A 165 -3.29 -6.67 8.81
N ARG A 166 -2.56 -6.38 7.73
CA ARG A 166 -2.66 -5.11 6.99
C ARG A 166 -4.03 -4.92 6.37
N ALA A 167 -4.62 -5.97 5.80
CA ALA A 167 -5.96 -5.91 5.21
C ALA A 167 -7.07 -5.77 6.26
N SER A 168 -6.84 -6.27 7.49
CA SER A 168 -7.78 -6.15 8.61
C SER A 168 -7.76 -4.79 9.30
N GLN A 169 -6.73 -3.96 9.07
CA GLN A 169 -6.66 -2.63 9.65
C GLN A 169 -7.66 -1.70 8.96
N PRO A 170 -8.56 -1.05 9.72
CA PRO A 170 -9.54 -0.14 9.13
C PRO A 170 -8.85 1.11 8.59
N THR A 171 -9.17 1.50 7.36
CA THR A 171 -8.60 2.71 6.72
C THR A 171 -9.10 4.00 7.35
N LYS A 172 -10.24 3.95 8.04
CA LYS A 172 -10.83 5.09 8.75
C LYS A 172 -11.09 4.68 10.19
N ILE A 173 -10.56 5.46 11.12
CA ILE A 173 -10.76 5.26 12.55
C ILE A 173 -11.64 6.40 13.04
N VAL A 174 -12.77 6.06 13.67
CA VAL A 174 -13.61 7.05 14.34
C VAL A 174 -12.87 7.52 15.59
N GLN A 175 -12.42 8.78 15.58
CA GLN A 175 -11.89 9.41 16.78
C GLN A 175 -13.08 9.88 17.63
N LYS A 176 -13.26 9.25 18.79
CA LYS A 176 -14.23 9.73 19.77
C LYS A 176 -13.71 11.04 20.35
N LEU A 177 -14.45 12.12 20.11
CA LEU A 177 -14.22 13.37 20.82
C LEU A 177 -14.77 13.19 22.25
N ASP A 178 -13.91 13.36 23.24
CA ASP A 178 -14.29 13.28 24.65
C ASP A 178 -15.30 14.37 25.03
N ARG A 179 -15.19 15.53 24.37
CA ARG A 179 -16.09 16.66 24.54
C ARG A 179 -16.52 17.23 23.19
N ALA A 180 -17.78 17.63 23.09
CA ALA A 180 -18.30 18.37 21.95
C ALA A 180 -17.51 19.68 21.77
N ILE A 181 -16.89 19.84 20.59
CA ILE A 181 -16.18 21.06 20.21
C ILE A 181 -17.21 22.09 19.75
N ASN A 182 -17.61 22.98 20.67
CA ASN A 182 -18.54 24.06 20.38
C ASN A 182 -17.78 25.26 19.79
N ASN A 183 -17.34 25.16 18.53
CA ASN A 183 -16.64 26.25 17.83
C ASN A 183 -17.58 27.23 17.11
N PHE A 184 -18.89 27.18 17.39
CA PHE A 184 -19.85 28.07 16.77
C PHE A 184 -19.81 29.46 17.42
N LYS A 185 -18.98 30.34 16.86
CA LYS A 185 -19.16 31.78 17.04
C LYS A 185 -20.18 32.22 15.99
N PRO A 186 -21.38 32.67 16.37
CA PRO A 186 -22.36 33.17 15.40
C PRO A 186 -21.71 34.29 14.59
N ILE A 187 -21.59 34.06 13.28
CA ILE A 187 -21.03 35.04 12.37
C ILE A 187 -22.19 35.96 12.01
N ASN A 188 -22.10 37.22 12.41
CA ASN A 188 -23.18 38.21 12.22
C ASN A 188 -23.51 38.46 10.74
N ILE A 189 -22.59 38.10 9.84
CA ILE A 189 -22.74 38.28 8.39
C ILE A 189 -22.22 37.01 7.70
N HIS A 190 -23.09 36.32 6.95
CA HIS A 190 -22.69 35.15 6.18
C HIS A 190 -21.71 35.56 5.08
N ARG A 191 -20.70 34.72 4.79
CA ARG A 191 -19.63 35.05 3.82
C ARG A 191 -20.16 35.49 2.46
N SER A 192 -21.27 34.90 2.00
CA SER A 192 -21.94 35.28 0.76
C SER A 192 -22.58 36.68 0.81
N GLU A 193 -22.98 37.16 1.99
CA GLU A 193 -23.51 38.52 2.20
C GLU A 193 -22.36 39.53 2.17
N VAL A 194 -21.21 39.21 2.77
CA VAL A 194 -19.98 40.02 2.65
C VAL A 194 -19.56 40.13 1.18
N GLU A 195 -19.54 39.01 0.45
CA GLU A 195 -19.20 38.98 -0.97
C GLU A 195 -20.25 39.71 -1.83
N ARG A 196 -21.55 39.64 -1.47
CA ARG A 196 -22.61 40.42 -2.14
C ARG A 196 -22.43 41.91 -1.91
N ILE A 197 -22.16 42.36 -0.68
CA ILE A 197 -21.89 43.76 -0.35
C ILE A 197 -20.63 44.25 -1.08
N HIS A 198 -19.60 43.43 -1.23
CA HIS A 198 -18.42 43.76 -2.06
C HIS A 198 -18.75 43.87 -3.57
N SER A 199 -19.74 43.11 -4.07
CA SER A 199 -20.11 43.09 -5.48
C SER A 199 -21.13 44.17 -5.89
N ILE A 200 -21.95 44.65 -4.95
CA ILE A 200 -22.95 45.71 -5.19
C ILE A 200 -22.24 47.05 -4.98
N HIS A 201 -21.85 47.64 -6.10
CA HIS A 201 -21.03 48.83 -6.24
C HIS A 201 -21.71 50.12 -5.68
N SER A 202 -21.68 50.30 -4.35
CA SER A 202 -21.76 51.63 -3.74
C SER A 202 -20.45 51.93 -3.02
N PHE A 203 -19.67 52.84 -3.60
CA PHE A 203 -18.29 53.20 -3.30
C PHE A 203 -18.02 53.60 -1.83
N ASP A 204 -19.05 53.96 -1.05
CA ASP A 204 -18.90 54.51 0.29
C ASP A 204 -18.87 53.47 1.42
N LEU A 205 -19.43 52.25 1.24
CA LEU A 205 -19.59 51.28 2.34
C LEU A 205 -18.49 50.22 2.42
N SER A 206 -17.88 49.82 1.29
CA SER A 206 -16.72 48.91 1.27
C SER A 206 -15.50 49.52 1.99
N ASN A 207 -15.31 50.83 1.83
CA ASN A 207 -14.33 51.60 2.57
C ASN A 207 -14.48 51.47 4.09
N GLN A 208 -15.69 51.27 4.62
CA GLN A 208 -15.89 51.24 6.07
C GLN A 208 -15.38 49.94 6.71
N LEU A 209 -15.61 48.79 6.09
CA LEU A 209 -15.14 47.49 6.57
C LEU A 209 -13.63 47.32 6.36
N ASP A 210 -13.11 47.76 5.22
CA ASP A 210 -11.67 47.75 4.95
C ASP A 210 -10.92 48.75 5.85
N ASN A 211 -11.49 49.94 6.11
CA ASN A 211 -10.91 50.89 7.06
C ASN A 211 -11.03 50.41 8.50
N GLU A 212 -12.08 49.69 8.90
CA GLU A 212 -12.14 49.10 10.24
C GLU A 212 -11.09 48.00 10.43
N GLN A 213 -10.84 47.18 9.40
CA GLN A 213 -9.76 46.19 9.43
C GLN A 213 -8.38 46.86 9.40
N ARG A 214 -8.17 47.89 8.58
CA ARG A 214 -6.92 48.66 8.55
C ARG A 214 -6.67 49.41 9.85
N LYS A 215 -7.67 50.10 10.42
CA LYS A 215 -7.56 50.76 11.75
C LYS A 215 -7.25 49.78 12.88
N LYS A 216 -7.76 48.54 12.80
CA LYS A 216 -7.46 47.47 13.77
C LYS A 216 -6.07 46.85 13.56
N ASN A 217 -5.60 46.73 12.32
CA ASN A 217 -4.34 46.06 11.97
C ASN A 217 -3.13 46.99 11.94
N GLU A 218 -3.28 48.22 11.44
CA GLU A 218 -2.18 49.18 11.35
C GLU A 218 -1.90 49.85 12.69
N GLY A 219 -2.91 49.96 13.56
CA GLY A 219 -2.82 50.73 14.79
C GLY A 219 -2.30 52.16 14.54
N LYS A 220 -2.12 52.95 15.59
CA LYS A 220 -1.28 54.15 15.47
C LYS A 220 0.14 53.68 15.69
N LYS A 221 0.90 53.43 14.61
CA LYS A 221 2.35 53.20 14.74
C LYS A 221 2.94 54.38 15.51
N MET A 222 3.37 54.16 16.74
CA MET A 222 4.20 55.14 17.43
C MET A 222 5.53 55.20 16.70
N ARG A 223 6.13 56.39 16.68
CA ARG A 223 7.47 56.54 16.13
C ARG A 223 8.44 55.77 17.01
N ASP A 224 9.10 54.77 16.45
CA ASP A 224 10.18 54.05 17.11
C ASP A 224 11.45 54.92 17.18
N ASP A 225 12.38 54.54 18.08
CA ASP A 225 13.64 55.24 18.26
C ASP A 225 14.49 55.21 16.98
N LYS A 226 15.28 56.28 16.77
CA LYS A 226 16.11 56.48 15.57
C LYS A 226 16.95 55.25 15.22
N GLU A 227 17.59 54.64 16.21
CA GLU A 227 18.49 53.50 16.01
C GLU A 227 17.74 52.24 15.55
N ILE A 228 16.51 52.04 16.02
CA ILE A 228 15.65 50.90 15.62
C ILE A 228 15.21 51.09 14.17
N VAL A 229 14.70 52.28 13.84
CA VAL A 229 14.26 52.62 12.47
C VAL A 229 15.43 52.47 11.49
N GLN A 230 16.62 52.94 11.85
CA GLN A 230 17.81 52.86 11.01
C GLN A 230 18.23 51.41 10.73
N ASN A 231 18.20 50.54 11.73
CA ASN A 231 18.50 49.11 11.56
C ASN A 231 17.46 48.38 10.70
N THR A 232 16.17 48.70 10.87
CA THR A 232 15.11 48.16 10.02
C THR A 232 15.30 48.61 8.56
N LEU A 233 15.69 49.87 8.35
CA LEU A 233 15.97 50.40 7.02
C LEU A 233 17.15 49.70 6.37
N PHE A 234 18.26 49.51 7.09
CA PHE A 234 19.41 48.76 6.58
C PHE A 234 19.04 47.33 6.21
N THR A 235 18.20 46.66 7.01
CA THR A 235 17.72 45.31 6.69
C THR A 235 16.83 45.28 5.43
N ALA A 236 16.05 46.34 5.17
CA ALA A 236 15.26 46.45 3.95
C ALA A 236 16.16 46.65 2.73
N PHE A 237 17.12 47.58 2.81
CA PHE A 237 18.06 47.88 1.71
C PHE A 237 19.09 46.77 1.43
N GLU A 238 19.30 45.86 2.39
CA GLU A 238 20.03 44.61 2.14
C GLU A 238 19.30 43.72 1.11
N LYS A 239 17.96 43.78 1.07
CA LYS A 239 17.14 42.96 0.15
C LYS A 239 16.99 43.59 -1.22
N HIS A 240 16.75 44.90 -1.28
CA HIS A 240 16.59 45.63 -2.54
C HIS A 240 17.33 46.96 -2.48
N GLN A 241 18.05 47.26 -3.55
CA GLN A 241 18.87 48.48 -3.66
C GLN A 241 18.03 49.77 -3.71
N TYR A 242 16.76 49.69 -4.12
CA TYR A 242 15.85 50.83 -4.21
C TYR A 242 14.43 50.43 -3.76
N TYR A 243 13.74 51.37 -3.11
CA TYR A 243 12.36 51.26 -2.68
C TYR A 243 11.57 52.51 -3.08
N ASN A 244 10.26 52.35 -3.30
CA ASN A 244 9.35 53.50 -3.44
C ASN A 244 9.07 54.08 -2.05
N ILE A 245 8.95 55.40 -1.95
CA ILE A 245 8.72 56.08 -0.66
C ILE A 245 7.45 55.57 0.04
N LYS A 246 6.41 55.23 -0.73
CA LYS A 246 5.14 54.69 -0.20
C LYS A 246 5.28 53.33 0.49
N ASP A 247 6.27 52.54 0.09
CA ASP A 247 6.51 51.21 0.67
C ASP A 247 7.40 51.28 1.92
N LEU A 248 7.94 52.47 2.22
CA LEU A 248 8.84 52.76 3.33
C LEU A 248 8.15 53.55 4.46
N GLU A 249 6.92 54.03 4.23
CA GLU A 249 6.07 54.79 5.18
C GLU A 249 5.30 53.89 6.19
#